data_AF-A0A836GAR6-F1
#
_entry.id   AF-A0A836GAR6-F1
#
_cell.length_a   1.000
_cell.length_b   1.000
_cell.length_c   1.000
_cell.angle_alpha   90.00
_cell.angle_beta   90.00
_cell.angle_gamma   90.00
#
_symmetry.space_group_name_H-M   'P 1'
#
loop_
_entity.id
_entity.type
_entity.pdbx_description
1 polymer ?
#
loop_
_entity_poly.entity_id
_entity_poly.type
_entity_poly.pdbx_seq_one_letter_code
_entity_poly.pdbx_strand_id
1 'polypeptide(L)'
;MPTTVLSDEQSALIKKLKHACATYDTAARKYLGAVKDLDVALETLAIALRELSQGEDNVSVRARADGFCTAVDRHMANTSINASGGNREQPAPDAALAGTAGYPFANYMSDFTHEVSFAVEELKEVVKVAEKAKSKQDELMSRYTKKRGEVDSLEMKLARKNRGITSNEKFAAKVADRDAMKAQVVAGDEELSNIYQALLKKRTQTLLRVIDGVQTYSGKYFTHLSKTMNA
;
A
#
# COMPACT_ATOMS: atom_id res chain seq x y z
N MET A 1 -37.39 5.24 -12.89
CA MET A 1 -35.97 5.25 -13.35
C MET A 1 -35.10 5.16 -12.11
N PRO A 2 -34.38 4.07 -11.84
CA PRO A 2 -33.44 4.05 -10.74
C PRO A 2 -32.23 4.92 -11.09
N THR A 3 -31.83 5.74 -10.13
CA THR A 3 -30.82 6.79 -10.16
C THR A 3 -29.41 6.20 -10.34
N THR A 4 -28.85 6.34 -11.54
CA THR A 4 -27.47 5.99 -11.92
C THR A 4 -26.44 7.04 -11.45
N VAL A 5 -26.52 7.50 -10.20
CA VAL A 5 -25.58 8.50 -9.65
C VAL A 5 -24.44 7.83 -8.87
N LEU A 6 -24.59 6.55 -8.49
CA LEU A 6 -23.58 5.79 -7.75
C LEU A 6 -22.35 5.34 -8.59
N SER A 7 -22.39 5.43 -9.93
CA SER A 7 -21.34 4.88 -10.83
C SER A 7 -20.07 5.73 -10.93
N ASP A 8 -20.19 7.06 -10.86
CA ASP A 8 -19.07 7.97 -11.15
C ASP A 8 -18.17 8.21 -9.93
N GLU A 9 -18.76 8.29 -8.74
CA GLU A 9 -18.02 8.46 -7.49
C GLU A 9 -17.15 7.24 -7.15
N GLN A 10 -17.69 6.03 -7.37
CA GLN A 10 -16.95 4.78 -7.16
C GLN A 10 -15.75 4.67 -8.11
N SER A 11 -15.96 4.98 -9.39
CA SER A 11 -14.90 5.00 -10.40
C SER A 11 -13.82 6.04 -10.07
N ALA A 12 -14.23 7.24 -9.66
CA ALA A 12 -13.32 8.30 -9.24
C ALA A 12 -12.49 7.86 -8.01
N LEU A 13 -13.11 7.19 -7.03
CA LEU A 13 -12.38 6.70 -5.86
C LEU A 13 -11.35 5.63 -6.23
N ILE A 14 -11.71 4.64 -7.06
CA ILE A 14 -10.78 3.58 -7.48
C ILE A 14 -9.54 4.19 -8.17
N LYS A 15 -9.74 5.16 -9.07
CA LYS A 15 -8.64 5.89 -9.73
C LYS A 15 -7.78 6.67 -8.74
N LYS A 16 -8.41 7.38 -7.79
CA LYS A 16 -7.71 8.11 -6.73
C LYS A 16 -6.87 7.18 -5.86
N LEU A 17 -7.40 6.01 -5.49
CA LEU A 17 -6.67 5.02 -4.68
C LEU A 17 -5.47 4.44 -5.43
N LYS A 18 -5.62 4.11 -6.71
CA LYS A 18 -4.50 3.67 -7.55
C LYS A 18 -3.38 4.70 -7.60
N HIS A 19 -3.74 5.96 -7.83
CA HIS A 19 -2.77 7.05 -7.82
C HIS A 19 -2.14 7.23 -6.43
N ALA A 20 -2.93 7.18 -5.36
CA ALA A 20 -2.44 7.29 -3.99
C ALA A 20 -1.43 6.20 -3.65
N CYS A 21 -1.66 4.94 -4.03
CA CYS A 21 -0.68 3.87 -3.82
C CYS A 21 0.63 4.12 -4.58
N ALA A 22 0.58 4.56 -5.83
CA ALA A 22 1.79 4.88 -6.60
C ALA A 22 2.58 6.07 -6.01
N THR A 23 1.87 7.09 -5.56
CA THR A 23 2.44 8.25 -4.87
C THR A 23 3.06 7.84 -3.54
N TYR A 24 2.39 6.95 -2.80
CA TYR A 24 2.91 6.37 -1.56
C TYR A 24 4.22 5.61 -1.80
N ASP A 25 4.29 4.70 -2.78
CA ASP A 25 5.51 3.94 -3.08
C ASP A 25 6.71 4.85 -3.35
N THR A 26 6.45 5.97 -4.04
CA THR A 26 7.46 6.97 -4.34
C THR A 26 7.88 7.73 -3.08
N ALA A 27 6.93 8.14 -2.24
CA ALA A 27 7.21 8.83 -0.97
C ALA A 27 7.97 7.92 0.01
N ALA A 28 7.54 6.67 0.17
CA ALA A 28 8.16 5.68 1.06
C ALA A 28 9.62 5.40 0.66
N ARG A 29 9.91 5.22 -0.65
CA ARG A 29 11.29 5.05 -1.13
C ARG A 29 12.15 6.28 -0.85
N LYS A 30 11.64 7.49 -1.11
CA LYS A 30 12.37 8.74 -0.83
C LYS A 30 12.66 8.88 0.67
N TYR A 31 11.67 8.57 1.49
CA TYR A 31 11.78 8.63 2.95
C TYR A 31 12.84 7.63 3.46
N LEU A 32 12.76 6.35 3.08
CA LEU A 32 13.75 5.35 3.48
C LEU A 32 15.16 5.67 2.96
N GLY A 33 15.27 6.25 1.75
CA GLY A 33 16.52 6.78 1.23
C GLY A 33 17.11 7.87 2.12
N ALA A 34 16.31 8.85 2.52
CA ALA A 34 16.75 9.92 3.42
C ALA A 34 17.18 9.39 4.80
N VAL A 35 16.49 8.38 5.33
CA VAL A 35 16.89 7.74 6.59
C VAL A 35 18.21 7.00 6.44
N LYS A 36 18.45 6.32 5.31
CA LYS A 36 19.74 5.70 5.02
C LYS A 36 20.86 6.73 4.90
N ASP A 37 20.60 7.85 4.23
CA ASP A 37 21.59 8.91 4.06
C ASP A 37 21.95 9.56 5.41
N LEU A 38 21.00 9.61 6.36
CA LEU A 38 21.26 10.04 7.73
C LEU A 38 22.25 9.11 8.45
N ASP A 39 22.11 7.79 8.31
CA ASP A 39 23.06 6.82 8.87
C ASP A 39 24.47 7.01 8.29
N VAL A 40 24.57 7.16 6.97
CA VAL A 40 25.85 7.40 6.28
C VAL A 40 26.49 8.72 6.75
N ALA A 41 25.68 9.77 6.92
CA ALA A 41 26.16 11.05 7.43
C ALA A 41 26.64 10.93 8.89
N LEU A 42 25.95 10.15 9.72
CA LEU A 42 26.35 9.91 11.11
C LEU A 42 27.67 9.14 11.20
N GLU A 43 27.85 8.12 10.36
CA GLU A 43 29.13 7.41 10.23
C GLU A 43 30.26 8.35 9.80
N THR A 44 30.01 9.21 8.82
CA THR A 44 30.98 10.21 8.35
C THR A 44 31.36 11.19 9.47
N LEU A 45 30.39 11.64 10.28
CA LEU A 45 30.65 12.49 11.43
C LEU A 45 31.50 11.79 12.50
N ALA A 46 31.24 10.50 12.76
CA ALA A 46 32.06 9.72 13.69
C ALA A 46 33.51 9.59 13.21
N ILE A 47 33.73 9.34 11.91
CA ILE A 47 35.07 9.31 11.32
C ILE A 47 35.78 10.65 11.50
N ALA A 48 35.11 11.76 11.15
CA ALA A 48 35.69 13.10 11.27
C ALA A 48 36.00 13.47 12.74
N LEU A 49 35.14 13.10 13.70
CA LEU A 49 35.40 13.32 15.12
C LEU A 49 36.58 12.50 15.62
N ARG A 50 36.71 11.25 15.16
CA ARG A 50 37.86 10.40 15.46
C ARG A 50 39.15 11.03 14.95
N GLU A 51 39.16 11.55 13.72
CA GLU A 51 40.31 12.27 13.16
C GLU A 51 40.65 13.54 13.96
N LEU A 52 39.66 14.36 14.31
CA LEU A 52 39.86 15.56 15.13
C LEU A 52 40.38 15.26 16.53
N SER A 53 40.05 14.11 17.10
CA SER A 53 40.53 13.69 18.43
C SER A 53 41.99 13.23 18.43
N GLN A 54 42.61 13.01 17.27
CA GLN A 54 44.00 12.59 17.18
C GLN A 54 44.93 13.69 17.69
N GLY A 55 45.75 13.37 18.68
CA GLY A 55 46.65 14.34 19.32
C GLY A 55 45.99 15.27 20.34
N GLU A 56 44.72 15.04 20.70
CA GLU A 56 44.06 15.76 21.79
C GLU A 56 44.63 15.33 23.15
N ASP A 57 45.28 16.23 23.89
CA ASP A 57 45.91 15.94 25.18
C ASP A 57 44.90 15.79 26.33
N ASN A 58 43.71 16.39 26.21
CA ASN A 58 42.66 16.27 27.21
C ASN A 58 41.97 14.89 27.14
N VAL A 59 42.37 14.01 28.06
CA VAL A 59 41.83 12.65 28.21
C VAL A 59 40.30 12.61 28.28
N SER A 60 39.66 13.60 28.91
CA SER A 60 38.19 13.63 29.04
C SER A 60 37.49 13.92 27.70
N VAL A 61 38.07 14.78 26.87
CA VAL A 61 37.55 15.09 25.53
C VAL A 61 37.77 13.92 24.59
N ARG A 62 38.97 13.32 24.64
CA ARG A 62 39.31 12.12 23.88
C ARG A 62 38.36 10.95 24.20
N ALA A 63 38.16 10.66 25.49
CA ALA A 63 37.25 9.59 25.92
C ALA A 63 35.80 9.83 25.46
N ARG A 64 35.35 11.09 25.42
CA ARG A 64 34.01 11.44 24.93
C ARG A 64 33.88 11.27 23.43
N ALA A 65 34.90 11.66 22.66
CA ALA A 65 34.93 11.42 21.21
C ALA A 65 34.94 9.91 20.90
N ASP A 66 35.77 9.14 21.60
CA ASP A 66 35.84 7.69 21.44
C ASP A 66 34.52 7.00 21.80
N GLY A 67 33.85 7.45 22.87
CA GLY A 67 32.53 6.97 23.28
C GLY A 67 31.48 7.15 22.20
N PHE A 68 31.36 8.37 21.66
CA PHE A 68 30.44 8.68 20.56
C PHE A 68 30.74 7.81 19.32
N CYS A 69 32.00 7.76 18.88
CA CYS A 69 32.39 7.00 17.70
C CYS A 69 32.12 5.50 17.86
N THR A 70 32.40 4.94 19.03
CA THR A 70 32.12 3.53 19.35
C THR A 70 30.62 3.24 19.34
N ALA A 71 29.80 4.16 19.84
CA ALA A 71 28.34 4.02 19.82
C ALA A 71 27.79 4.00 18.39
N VAL A 72 28.28 4.90 17.53
CA VAL A 72 27.93 4.92 16.10
C VAL A 72 28.38 3.63 15.41
N ASP A 73 29.63 3.19 15.60
CA ASP A 73 30.13 1.95 15.02
C ASP A 73 29.27 0.75 15.43
N ARG A 74 28.82 0.70 16.69
CA ARG A 74 27.92 -0.35 17.18
C ARG A 74 26.54 -0.30 16.53
N HIS A 75 26.00 0.91 16.33
CA HIS A 75 24.75 1.10 15.59
C HIS A 75 24.87 0.55 14.15
N MET A 76 25.98 0.85 13.48
CA MET A 76 26.26 0.39 12.12
C MET A 76 26.59 -1.11 12.05
N ALA A 77 27.31 -1.67 13.01
CA ALA A 77 27.74 -3.07 13.01
C ALA A 77 26.58 -4.06 13.24
N ASN A 78 25.54 -3.65 13.98
CA ASN A 78 24.33 -4.45 14.20
C ASN A 78 23.53 -4.72 12.89
N THR A 79 23.93 -4.11 11.77
CA THR A 79 23.42 -4.39 10.42
C THR A 79 23.74 -5.82 9.95
N SER A 80 24.75 -6.49 10.53
CA SER A 80 25.29 -7.78 10.05
C SER A 80 24.70 -9.04 10.70
N ILE A 81 24.11 -8.95 11.89
CA ILE A 81 23.74 -10.13 12.69
C ILE A 81 22.43 -10.79 12.23
N ASN A 82 21.56 -10.06 11.51
CA ASN A 82 20.24 -10.58 11.11
C ASN A 82 20.16 -11.08 9.66
N ALA A 83 21.28 -11.14 8.93
CA ALA A 83 21.32 -11.60 7.53
C ALA A 83 21.59 -13.11 7.38
N SER A 84 21.60 -13.92 8.44
CA SER A 84 21.89 -15.35 8.36
C SER A 84 20.98 -16.16 9.27
N GLY A 85 19.98 -16.82 8.67
CA GLY A 85 19.28 -17.92 9.31
C GLY A 85 20.21 -19.12 9.48
N GLY A 86 20.21 -19.70 10.68
CA GLY A 86 20.89 -20.97 10.97
C GLY A 86 20.96 -21.26 12.46
N ASN A 87 20.16 -22.21 12.92
CA ASN A 87 20.23 -22.84 14.26
C ASN A 87 21.68 -23.01 14.75
N ARG A 88 21.99 -22.49 15.94
CA ARG A 88 22.86 -23.18 16.91
C ARG A 88 22.74 -22.62 18.31
N GLU A 89 22.88 -23.54 19.26
CA GLU A 89 22.48 -23.49 20.66
C GLU A 89 23.19 -22.40 21.48
N GLN A 90 22.49 -21.94 22.51
CA GLN A 90 23.03 -21.19 23.63
C GLN A 90 24.21 -21.93 24.30
N PRO A 91 25.09 -21.16 24.94
CA PRO A 91 25.12 -21.23 26.39
C PRO A 91 25.04 -19.84 27.05
N ALA A 92 24.32 -19.77 28.18
CA ALA A 92 24.28 -18.65 29.13
C ALA A 92 25.21 -18.96 30.33
N PRO A 93 25.40 -18.08 31.35
CA PRO A 93 25.03 -16.67 31.48
C PRO A 93 26.20 -15.77 31.95
N ASP A 94 26.34 -14.57 31.39
CA ASP A 94 26.98 -13.47 32.12
C ASP A 94 26.18 -12.18 31.87
N ALA A 95 25.42 -11.80 32.88
CA ALA A 95 24.51 -10.68 32.87
C ALA A 95 25.24 -9.40 33.31
N ALA A 96 25.78 -8.66 32.34
CA ALA A 96 25.99 -7.22 32.44
C ALA A 96 26.27 -6.63 31.05
N LEU A 97 25.25 -6.56 30.19
CA LEU A 97 25.05 -5.56 29.12
C LEU A 97 23.77 -5.84 28.28
N ALA A 98 22.78 -6.53 28.86
CA ALA A 98 21.48 -6.82 28.23
C ALA A 98 20.52 -5.60 28.19
N GLY A 99 21.05 -4.39 27.95
CA GLY A 99 20.30 -3.14 28.03
C GLY A 99 20.19 -2.33 26.73
N THR A 100 20.92 -2.67 25.68
CA THR A 100 20.96 -1.84 24.44
C THR A 100 21.16 -2.71 23.20
N ALA A 101 20.27 -3.67 22.96
CA ALA A 101 20.12 -4.22 21.62
C ALA A 101 19.67 -3.06 20.71
N GLY A 102 20.61 -2.48 19.95
CA GLY A 102 20.33 -1.37 19.06
C GLY A 102 19.26 -1.75 18.04
N TYR A 103 18.55 -0.75 17.52
CA TYR A 103 17.61 -0.94 16.42
C TYR A 103 18.23 -0.34 15.14
N PRO A 104 19.12 -1.08 14.46
CA PRO A 104 19.85 -0.60 13.29
C PRO A 104 18.92 -0.38 12.11
N PHE A 105 19.37 0.41 11.13
CA PHE A 105 18.58 0.71 9.94
C PHE A 105 18.12 -0.54 9.16
N ALA A 106 18.91 -1.62 9.11
CA ALA A 106 18.47 -2.86 8.46
C ALA A 106 17.20 -3.44 9.10
N ASN A 107 17.11 -3.48 10.44
CA ASN A 107 15.92 -3.96 11.14
C ASN A 107 14.76 -3.00 10.93
N TYR A 108 15.02 -1.69 11.00
CA TYR A 108 14.02 -0.68 10.69
C TYR A 108 13.45 -0.82 9.29
N MET A 109 14.31 -0.96 8.28
CA MET A 109 13.90 -1.10 6.88
C MET A 109 13.14 -2.41 6.64
N SER A 110 13.54 -3.50 7.29
CA SER A 110 12.83 -4.78 7.23
C SER A 110 11.42 -4.66 7.82
N ASP A 111 11.30 -4.17 9.05
CA ASP A 111 10.02 -4.00 9.74
C ASP A 111 9.10 -3.01 9.00
N PHE A 112 9.67 -1.88 8.54
CA PHE A 112 8.93 -0.88 7.77
C PHE A 112 8.41 -1.47 6.44
N THR A 113 9.25 -2.23 5.73
CA THR A 113 8.84 -2.84 4.47
C THR A 113 7.76 -3.90 4.69
N HIS A 114 7.94 -4.75 5.71
CA HIS A 114 7.02 -5.85 5.98
C HIS A 114 5.65 -5.37 6.48
N GLU A 115 5.61 -4.36 7.35
CA GLU A 115 4.33 -3.93 7.93
C GLU A 115 3.66 -2.77 7.20
N VAL A 116 4.45 -1.85 6.66
CA VAL A 116 3.94 -0.61 6.08
C VAL A 116 3.82 -0.76 4.56
N SER A 117 4.92 -1.09 3.88
CA SER A 117 4.91 -1.21 2.41
C SER A 117 4.05 -2.37 1.93
N PHE A 118 4.10 -3.53 2.60
CA PHE A 118 3.27 -4.68 2.23
C PHE A 118 1.76 -4.39 2.35
N ALA A 119 1.33 -3.64 3.38
CA ALA A 119 -0.08 -3.27 3.54
C ALA A 119 -0.61 -2.44 2.35
N VAL A 120 0.26 -1.65 1.71
CA VAL A 120 -0.07 -0.89 0.50
C VAL A 120 -0.08 -1.79 -0.74
N GLU A 121 0.82 -2.76 -0.83
CA GLU A 121 0.78 -3.77 -1.91
C GLU A 121 -0.52 -4.60 -1.87
N GLU A 122 -0.97 -5.03 -0.68
CA GLU A 122 -2.25 -5.70 -0.53
C GLU A 122 -3.43 -4.81 -1.00
N LEU A 123 -3.39 -3.51 -0.70
CA LEU A 123 -4.40 -2.56 -1.16
C LEU A 123 -4.37 -2.42 -2.69
N LYS A 124 -3.17 -2.39 -3.30
CA LYS A 124 -3.01 -2.33 -4.77
C LYS A 124 -3.68 -3.50 -5.47
N GLU A 125 -3.56 -4.72 -4.92
CA GLU A 125 -4.24 -5.89 -5.48
C GLU A 125 -5.76 -5.77 -5.41
N VAL A 126 -6.31 -5.31 -4.27
CA VAL A 126 -7.76 -5.09 -4.14
C VAL A 126 -8.25 -3.97 -5.07
N VAL A 127 -7.46 -2.90 -5.25
CA VAL A 127 -7.76 -1.83 -6.23
C VAL A 127 -7.80 -2.38 -7.65
N LYS A 128 -6.85 -3.24 -8.06
CA LYS A 128 -6.86 -3.88 -9.38
C LYS A 128 -8.09 -4.76 -9.60
N VAL A 129 -8.52 -5.49 -8.57
CA VAL A 129 -9.76 -6.29 -8.64
C VAL A 129 -10.98 -5.39 -8.85
N ALA A 130 -11.08 -4.29 -8.10
CA ALA A 130 -12.16 -3.32 -8.26
C ALA A 130 -12.15 -2.63 -9.65
N GLU A 131 -10.98 -2.29 -10.19
CA GLU A 131 -10.84 -1.75 -11.55
C GLU A 131 -11.39 -2.74 -12.60
N LYS A 132 -11.01 -4.02 -12.50
CA LYS A 132 -11.47 -5.07 -13.42
C LYS A 132 -12.98 -5.29 -13.32
N ALA A 133 -13.52 -5.35 -12.10
CA ALA A 133 -14.95 -5.50 -11.87
C ALA A 133 -15.74 -4.32 -12.45
N LYS A 134 -15.24 -3.09 -12.29
CA LYS A 134 -15.86 -1.90 -12.87
C LYS A 134 -15.84 -1.93 -14.39
N SER A 135 -14.71 -2.27 -15.01
CA SER A 135 -14.59 -2.41 -16.46
C SER A 135 -15.58 -3.44 -17.01
N LYS A 136 -15.70 -4.60 -16.34
CA LYS A 136 -16.67 -5.65 -16.70
C LYS A 136 -18.11 -5.13 -16.63
N GLN A 137 -18.44 -4.35 -15.59
CA GLN A 137 -19.78 -3.77 -15.44
C GLN A 137 -20.09 -2.72 -16.51
N ASP A 138 -19.12 -1.89 -16.88
CA ASP A 138 -19.28 -0.91 -17.95
C ASP A 138 -19.51 -1.59 -19.32
N GLU A 139 -18.83 -2.72 -19.57
CA GLU A 139 -19.07 -3.55 -20.75
C GLU A 139 -20.48 -4.16 -20.77
N LEU A 140 -20.95 -4.70 -19.63
CA LEU A 140 -22.31 -5.24 -19.49
C LEU A 140 -23.36 -4.16 -19.73
N MET A 141 -23.18 -2.97 -19.15
CA MET A 141 -24.06 -1.82 -19.34
C MET A 141 -24.11 -1.35 -20.80
N SER A 142 -22.96 -1.33 -21.47
CA SER A 142 -22.87 -0.99 -22.90
C SER A 142 -23.64 -2.01 -23.76
N ARG A 143 -23.46 -3.31 -23.51
CA ARG A 143 -24.19 -4.39 -24.21
C ARG A 143 -25.69 -4.32 -23.98
N TYR A 144 -26.13 -4.08 -22.73
CA TYR A 144 -27.54 -3.90 -22.39
C TYR A 144 -28.13 -2.69 -23.11
N THR A 145 -27.44 -1.55 -23.12
CA THR A 145 -27.88 -0.33 -23.80
C THR A 145 -28.05 -0.56 -25.30
N LYS A 146 -27.13 -1.30 -25.94
CA LYS A 146 -27.26 -1.72 -27.34
C LYS A 146 -28.50 -2.59 -27.56
N LYS A 147 -28.72 -3.62 -26.75
CA LYS A 147 -29.89 -4.52 -26.87
C LYS A 147 -31.21 -3.77 -26.63
N ARG A 148 -31.24 -2.84 -25.68
CA ARG A 148 -32.39 -1.95 -25.46
C ARG A 148 -32.68 -1.12 -26.71
N GLY A 149 -31.67 -0.48 -27.30
CA GLY A 149 -31.83 0.29 -28.54
C GLY A 149 -32.31 -0.56 -29.73
N GLU A 150 -31.90 -1.83 -29.82
CA GLU A 150 -32.41 -2.76 -30.85
C GLU A 150 -33.91 -3.06 -30.67
N VAL A 151 -34.36 -3.23 -29.42
CA VAL A 151 -35.79 -3.40 -29.10
C VAL A 151 -36.57 -2.14 -29.45
N ASP A 152 -36.13 -0.97 -28.97
CA ASP A 152 -36.79 0.31 -29.20
C ASP A 152 -36.89 0.62 -30.71
N SER A 153 -35.82 0.34 -31.47
CA SER A 153 -35.82 0.50 -32.94
C SER A 153 -36.81 -0.43 -33.64
N LEU A 154 -36.92 -1.68 -33.18
CA LEU A 154 -37.84 -2.65 -33.76
C LEU A 154 -39.30 -2.30 -33.42
N GLU A 155 -39.56 -1.84 -32.19
CA GLU A 155 -40.86 -1.33 -31.75
C GLU A 155 -41.34 -0.19 -32.64
N MET A 156 -40.48 0.83 -32.83
CA MET A 156 -40.80 1.96 -33.71
C MET A 156 -41.06 1.52 -35.16
N LYS A 157 -40.29 0.55 -35.68
CA LYS A 157 -40.50 0.03 -37.04
C LYS A 157 -41.82 -0.72 -37.20
N LEU A 158 -42.25 -1.47 -36.18
CA LEU A 158 -43.52 -2.18 -36.20
C LEU A 158 -44.70 -1.23 -36.06
N ALA A 159 -44.60 -0.25 -35.16
CA ALA A 159 -45.59 0.81 -34.98
C ALA A 159 -45.80 1.62 -36.28
N ARG A 160 -44.72 2.05 -36.95
CA ARG A 160 -44.80 2.76 -38.24
C ARG A 160 -45.46 1.94 -39.37
N LYS A 161 -45.45 0.60 -39.27
CA LYS A 161 -46.05 -0.30 -40.26
C LYS A 161 -47.45 -0.78 -39.87
N ASN A 162 -48.05 -0.23 -38.79
CA ASN A 162 -49.31 -0.70 -38.20
C ASN A 162 -49.34 -2.22 -37.97
N ARG A 163 -48.19 -2.83 -37.66
CA ARG A 163 -48.10 -4.26 -37.35
C ARG A 163 -48.22 -4.46 -35.85
N GLY A 164 -49.06 -5.41 -35.45
CA GLY A 164 -49.19 -5.82 -34.05
C GLY A 164 -47.88 -6.31 -33.47
N ILE A 165 -47.53 -5.80 -32.27
CA ILE A 165 -46.27 -6.10 -31.58
C ILE A 165 -46.36 -7.46 -30.86
N THR A 166 -47.56 -7.78 -30.35
CA THR A 166 -47.87 -8.99 -29.56
C THR A 166 -47.77 -10.29 -30.35
N SER A 167 -47.92 -10.26 -31.68
CA SER A 167 -47.81 -11.44 -32.54
C SER A 167 -46.48 -11.51 -33.29
N ASN A 168 -45.53 -10.62 -33.01
CA ASN A 168 -44.25 -10.56 -33.71
C ASN A 168 -43.16 -11.36 -32.98
N GLU A 169 -42.87 -12.57 -33.45
CA GLU A 169 -41.86 -13.47 -32.86
C GLU A 169 -40.48 -12.83 -32.76
N LYS A 170 -40.08 -12.03 -33.76
CA LYS A 170 -38.78 -11.35 -33.78
C LYS A 170 -38.69 -10.28 -32.69
N PHE A 171 -39.80 -9.59 -32.39
CA PHE A 171 -39.87 -8.63 -31.30
C PHE A 171 -39.78 -9.34 -29.94
N ALA A 172 -40.55 -10.41 -29.75
CA ALA A 172 -40.51 -11.22 -28.54
C ALA A 172 -39.09 -11.77 -28.26
N ALA A 173 -38.41 -12.29 -29.29
CA ALA A 173 -37.03 -12.77 -29.16
C ALA A 173 -36.05 -11.65 -28.76
N LYS A 174 -36.17 -10.45 -29.34
CA LYS A 174 -35.31 -9.30 -28.98
C LYS A 174 -35.57 -8.79 -27.57
N VAL A 175 -36.82 -8.84 -27.12
CA VAL A 175 -37.21 -8.54 -25.74
C VAL A 175 -36.58 -9.54 -24.77
N ALA A 176 -36.66 -10.83 -25.06
CA ALA A 176 -36.03 -11.88 -24.25
C ALA A 176 -34.50 -11.70 -24.16
N ASP A 177 -33.82 -11.41 -25.28
CA ASP A 177 -32.39 -11.09 -25.32
C ASP A 177 -32.02 -9.90 -24.42
N ARG A 178 -32.81 -8.82 -24.47
CA ARG A 178 -32.61 -7.62 -23.64
C ARG A 178 -32.80 -7.95 -22.17
N ASP A 179 -33.83 -8.72 -21.83
CA ASP A 179 -34.16 -9.05 -20.45
C ASP A 179 -33.13 -10.02 -19.84
N ALA A 180 -32.60 -10.96 -20.62
CA ALA A 180 -31.45 -11.78 -20.25
C ALA A 180 -30.20 -10.92 -19.97
N MET A 181 -29.92 -9.92 -20.81
CA MET A 181 -28.81 -8.98 -20.56
C MET A 181 -29.06 -8.07 -19.35
N LYS A 182 -30.31 -7.67 -19.10
CA LYS A 182 -30.68 -6.91 -17.91
C LYS A 182 -30.38 -7.70 -16.63
N ALA A 183 -30.70 -8.99 -16.62
CA ALA A 183 -30.37 -9.86 -15.49
C ALA A 183 -28.85 -9.95 -15.23
N GLN A 184 -28.03 -10.02 -16.29
CA GLN A 184 -26.57 -10.01 -16.15
C GLN A 184 -26.04 -8.68 -15.61
N VAL A 185 -26.59 -7.54 -16.06
CA VAL A 185 -26.24 -6.21 -15.52
C VAL A 185 -26.55 -6.11 -14.03
N VAL A 186 -27.73 -6.57 -13.60
CA VAL A 186 -28.12 -6.55 -12.17
C VAL A 186 -27.18 -7.40 -11.33
N ALA A 187 -26.88 -8.63 -11.77
CA ALA A 187 -25.92 -9.49 -11.08
C ALA A 187 -24.51 -8.88 -11.02
N GLY A 188 -24.08 -8.21 -12.10
CA GLY A 188 -22.81 -7.50 -12.13
C GLY A 188 -22.76 -6.26 -11.23
N ASP A 189 -23.86 -5.54 -11.07
CA ASP A 189 -23.97 -4.41 -10.12
C ASP A 189 -23.83 -4.91 -8.67
N GLU A 190 -24.45 -6.04 -8.33
CA GLU A 190 -24.31 -6.68 -7.01
C GLU A 190 -22.87 -7.14 -6.75
N GLU A 191 -22.25 -7.80 -7.74
CA GLU A 191 -20.83 -8.22 -7.67
C GLU A 191 -19.90 -7.01 -7.46
N LEU A 192 -20.07 -5.94 -8.25
CA LEU A 192 -19.28 -4.72 -8.13
C LEU A 192 -19.49 -4.04 -6.77
N SER A 193 -20.73 -3.97 -6.28
CA SER A 193 -21.03 -3.40 -4.96
C SER A 193 -20.30 -4.14 -3.84
N ASN A 194 -20.32 -5.48 -3.87
CA ASN A 194 -19.62 -6.31 -2.88
C ASN A 194 -18.10 -6.09 -2.93
N ILE A 195 -17.51 -6.06 -4.13
CA ILE A 195 -16.08 -5.78 -4.32
C ILE A 195 -15.72 -4.37 -3.83
N TYR A 196 -16.58 -3.39 -4.09
CA TYR A 196 -16.37 -2.02 -3.66
C TYR A 196 -16.42 -1.88 -2.12
N GLN A 197 -17.34 -2.57 -1.45
CA GLN A 197 -17.37 -2.61 0.02
C GLN A 197 -16.12 -3.26 0.60
N ALA A 198 -15.63 -4.35 -0.02
CA ALA A 198 -14.38 -4.97 0.37
C ALA A 198 -13.18 -4.02 0.18
N LEU A 199 -13.16 -3.25 -0.91
CA LEU A 199 -12.16 -2.21 -1.15
C LEU A 199 -12.19 -1.13 -0.06
N LEU A 200 -13.37 -0.63 0.31
CA LEU A 200 -13.50 0.38 1.37
C LEU A 200 -12.99 -0.13 2.72
N LYS A 201 -13.35 -1.37 3.08
CA LYS A 201 -12.87 -2.02 4.31
C LYS A 201 -11.35 -2.17 4.29
N LYS A 202 -10.78 -2.68 3.20
CA LYS A 202 -9.33 -2.85 3.06
C LYS A 202 -8.59 -1.51 3.11
N ARG A 203 -9.12 -0.47 2.45
CA ARG A 203 -8.58 0.89 2.51
C ARG A 203 -8.44 1.38 3.94
N THR A 204 -9.49 1.26 4.75
CA THR A 204 -9.45 1.68 6.16
C THR A 204 -8.41 0.90 6.94
N GLN A 205 -8.33 -0.42 6.77
CA GLN A 205 -7.34 -1.26 7.42
C GLN A 205 -5.90 -0.88 7.03
N THR A 206 -5.65 -0.66 5.73
CA THR A 206 -4.34 -0.24 5.23
C THR A 206 -3.95 1.13 5.78
N LEU A 207 -4.87 2.09 5.84
CA LEU A 207 -4.58 3.42 6.41
C LEU A 207 -4.12 3.33 7.87
N LEU A 208 -4.83 2.53 8.68
CA LEU A 208 -4.45 2.32 10.08
C LEU A 208 -3.08 1.66 10.18
N ARG A 209 -2.85 0.54 9.46
CA ARG A 209 -1.55 -0.16 9.46
C ARG A 209 -0.40 0.73 9.02
N VAL A 210 -0.60 1.57 8.01
CA VAL A 210 0.43 2.49 7.52
C VAL A 210 0.75 3.56 8.57
N ILE A 211 -0.26 4.17 9.18
CA ILE A 211 -0.05 5.20 10.20
C ILE A 211 0.63 4.60 11.43
N ASP A 212 0.08 3.51 11.96
CA ASP A 212 0.58 2.86 13.17
C ASP A 212 1.99 2.31 12.95
N GLY A 213 2.25 1.70 11.79
CA GLY A 213 3.56 1.17 11.45
C GLY A 213 4.62 2.26 11.28
N VAL A 214 4.30 3.36 10.58
CA VAL A 214 5.22 4.51 10.48
C VAL A 214 5.51 5.09 11.86
N GLN A 215 4.50 5.30 12.70
CA GLN A 215 4.70 5.83 14.05
C GLN A 215 5.55 4.89 14.91
N THR A 216 5.24 3.60 14.90
CA THR A 216 5.90 2.59 15.73
C THR A 216 7.35 2.41 15.33
N TYR A 217 7.61 2.11 14.06
CA TYR A 217 8.94 1.73 13.61
C TYR A 217 9.86 2.93 13.47
N SER A 218 9.36 4.07 12.97
CA SER A 218 10.16 5.29 12.90
C SER A 218 10.41 5.85 14.29
N GLY A 219 9.41 5.85 15.17
CA GLY A 219 9.57 6.28 16.56
C GLY A 219 10.60 5.42 17.31
N LYS A 220 10.53 4.10 17.14
CA LYS A 220 11.52 3.17 17.68
C LYS A 220 12.91 3.47 17.13
N TYR A 221 13.06 3.63 15.82
CA TYR A 221 14.36 3.92 15.19
C TYR A 221 14.97 5.25 15.66
N PHE A 222 14.24 6.35 15.57
CA PHE A 222 14.77 7.65 15.99
C PHE A 222 15.06 7.73 17.49
N THR A 223 14.31 7.00 18.33
CA THR A 223 14.63 6.88 19.75
C THR A 223 15.97 6.17 19.97
N HIS A 224 16.24 5.09 19.23
CA HIS A 224 17.53 4.39 19.34
C HIS A 224 18.67 5.23 18.75
N LEU A 225 18.45 5.89 17.61
CA LEU A 225 19.43 6.78 17.00
C LEU A 225 19.78 7.94 17.95
N SER A 226 18.79 8.55 18.59
CA SER A 226 19.02 9.60 19.60
C SER A 226 19.83 9.10 20.79
N LYS A 227 19.59 7.87 21.26
CA LYS A 227 20.41 7.25 22.31
C LYS A 227 21.84 7.02 21.84
N THR A 228 22.06 6.59 20.59
CA THR A 228 23.39 6.47 19.98
C THR A 228 24.12 7.81 19.96
N MET A 229 23.44 8.89 19.57
CA MET A 229 24.04 10.22 19.48
C MET A 229 24.36 10.87 20.83
N ASN A 230 23.70 10.42 21.91
CA ASN A 230 23.89 10.93 23.27
C ASN A 230 24.84 10.05 24.11
N ALA A 231 25.44 9.02 23.51
CA ALA A 231 26.33 8.08 24.18
C ALA A 231 27.72 8.68 24.52
#